data_AF-A0A9E5YKP7-F1
#
_entry.id   AF-A0A9E5YKP7-F1
#
_cell.length_a   1.000
_cell.length_b   1.000
_cell.length_c   1.000
_cell.angle_alpha   90.00
_cell.angle_beta   90.00
_cell.angle_gamma   90.00
#
_symmetry.space_group_name_H-M   'P 1'
#
loop_
_entity.id
_entity.type
_entity.pdbx_description
1 polymer ?
#
loop_
_entity_poly.entity_id
_entity_poly.type
_entity_poly.pdbx_seq_one_letter_code
_entity_poly.pdbx_strand_id
1 'polypeptide(L)'
;MISVRRLKTKFYPDPKRVIARFFMPGAERARSIVDKVIQLSEDKIRSILNHVFEDFSERHRKISTIFQNHYDQVKTILKQELSFDPGDISTERMLLIGSYFTMEYSIESAAIFNPSIVE
;
A
#
# COMPACT_ATOMS: atom_id res chain seq x y z
N MET A 1 -16.33 -38.71 -14.02
CA MET A 1 -15.55 -38.45 -12.78
C MET A 1 -14.10 -38.29 -13.19
N ILE A 2 -13.47 -37.14 -12.96
CA ILE A 2 -12.06 -36.91 -13.35
C ILE A 2 -11.17 -37.43 -12.22
N SER A 3 -10.21 -38.30 -12.54
CA SER A 3 -9.24 -38.81 -11.56
C SER A 3 -8.16 -37.75 -11.32
N VAL A 4 -8.04 -37.26 -10.09
CA VAL A 4 -7.05 -36.25 -9.69
C VAL A 4 -5.88 -36.94 -9.00
N ARG A 5 -4.68 -36.88 -9.59
CA ARG A 5 -3.44 -37.35 -8.99
C ARG A 5 -2.68 -36.17 -8.38
N ARG A 6 -2.57 -36.10 -7.05
CA ARG A 6 -1.82 -35.05 -6.34
C ARG A 6 -0.36 -35.47 -6.14
N LEU A 7 0.57 -34.58 -6.44
CA LEU A 7 2.01 -34.77 -6.17
C LEU A 7 2.31 -34.54 -4.67
N LYS A 8 3.41 -35.12 -4.17
CA LYS A 8 3.83 -34.97 -2.75
C LYS A 8 4.38 -33.58 -2.43
N THR A 9 4.93 -32.88 -3.42
CA THR A 9 5.48 -31.53 -3.28
C THR A 9 4.35 -30.52 -3.08
N LYS A 10 4.46 -29.69 -2.04
CA LYS A 10 3.54 -28.59 -1.76
C LYS A 10 4.30 -27.27 -1.87
N PHE A 11 3.72 -26.31 -2.60
CA PHE A 11 4.21 -24.93 -2.63
C PHE A 11 3.33 -24.09 -1.72
N TYR A 12 3.97 -23.35 -0.81
CA TYR A 12 3.30 -22.35 0.03
C TYR A 12 3.88 -20.98 -0.35
N PRO A 13 3.04 -19.96 -0.54
CA PRO A 13 3.55 -18.61 -0.78
C PRO A 13 4.29 -18.11 0.46
N ASP A 14 5.44 -17.45 0.27
CA ASP A 14 6.12 -16.74 1.34
C ASP A 14 5.43 -15.37 1.55
N PRO A 15 4.77 -15.14 2.71
CA PRO A 15 4.07 -13.88 2.98
C PRO A 15 5.01 -12.67 3.07
N LYS A 16 6.33 -12.88 3.15
CA LYS A 16 7.34 -11.80 3.11
C LYS A 16 7.68 -11.36 1.69
N ARG A 17 7.33 -12.14 0.65
CA ARG A 17 7.61 -11.83 -0.75
C ARG A 17 6.44 -11.06 -1.40
N VAL A 18 6.21 -9.86 -0.86
CA VAL A 18 5.20 -8.91 -1.36
C VAL A 18 5.88 -7.63 -1.83
N ILE A 19 5.30 -7.00 -2.86
CA ILE A 19 5.75 -5.69 -3.36
C ILE A 19 4.76 -4.64 -2.89
N ALA A 20 5.24 -3.57 -2.27
CA ALA A 20 4.46 -2.37 -2.07
C ALA A 20 4.35 -1.59 -3.38
N ARG A 21 3.14 -1.42 -3.87
CA ARG A 21 2.83 -0.78 -5.16
C ARG A 21 1.92 0.42 -4.94
N PHE A 22 2.09 1.43 -5.78
CA PHE A 22 1.18 2.57 -5.83
C PHE A 22 -0.22 2.12 -6.26
N PHE A 23 -1.23 2.61 -5.55
CA PHE A 23 -2.64 2.37 -5.83
C PHE A 23 -3.41 3.69 -5.82
N MET A 24 -4.10 4.00 -6.92
CA MET A 24 -4.93 5.20 -7.06
C MET A 24 -6.41 4.81 -7.15
N PRO A 25 -7.20 4.99 -6.07
CA PRO A 25 -8.62 4.68 -6.07
C PRO A 25 -9.44 5.80 -6.74
N GLY A 26 -9.23 6.12 -8.02
CA GLY A 26 -9.97 7.17 -8.74
C GLY A 26 -9.87 8.58 -8.12
N ALA A 27 -10.17 9.63 -8.90
CA ALA A 27 -9.94 11.02 -8.43
C ALA A 27 -10.81 11.41 -7.22
N GLU A 28 -12.13 11.19 -7.28
CA GLU A 28 -13.06 11.58 -6.21
C GLU A 28 -12.77 10.88 -4.88
N ARG A 29 -12.50 9.58 -4.95
CA ARG A 29 -12.23 8.77 -3.76
C ARG A 29 -10.84 9.04 -3.22
N ALA A 30 -9.84 9.27 -4.07
CA ALA A 30 -8.52 9.76 -3.65
C ALA A 30 -8.63 11.08 -2.88
N ARG A 31 -9.37 12.06 -3.41
CA ARG A 31 -9.62 13.35 -2.75
C ARG A 31 -10.27 13.17 -1.38
N SER A 32 -11.34 12.37 -1.31
CA SER A 32 -12.05 12.08 -0.06
C SER A 32 -11.14 11.45 1.01
N ILE A 33 -10.21 10.58 0.62
CA ILE A 33 -9.22 10.00 1.54
C ILE A 33 -8.29 11.08 2.07
N VAL A 34 -7.73 11.90 1.17
CA VAL A 34 -6.81 12.96 1.54
C VAL A 34 -7.48 13.96 2.49
N ASP A 35 -8.67 14.45 2.17
CA ASP A 35 -9.41 15.40 3.02
C ASP A 35 -9.67 14.85 4.43
N LYS A 36 -10.03 13.57 4.54
CA LYS A 36 -10.21 12.90 5.84
C LYS A 36 -8.92 12.87 6.64
N VAL A 37 -7.80 12.57 5.99
CA VAL A 37 -6.49 12.57 6.66
C VAL A 37 -6.13 13.98 7.09
N ILE A 38 -6.38 15.02 6.29
CA ILE A 38 -6.15 16.43 6.65
C ILE A 38 -6.98 16.88 7.88
N GLN A 39 -8.19 16.36 8.06
CA GLN A 39 -9.05 16.72 9.19
C GLN A 39 -8.68 16.04 10.52
N LEU A 40 -7.77 15.06 10.51
CA LEU A 40 -7.34 14.39 11.75
C LEU A 40 -6.42 15.30 12.59
N SER A 41 -6.50 15.15 13.91
CA SER A 41 -5.54 15.73 14.86
C SER A 41 -4.17 15.04 14.75
N GLU A 42 -3.09 15.76 15.01
CA GLU A 42 -1.72 15.22 14.94
C GLU A 42 -1.51 13.96 15.82
N ASP A 43 -2.12 13.89 17.01
CA ASP A 43 -2.00 12.71 17.87
C ASP A 43 -2.63 11.45 17.25
N LYS A 44 -3.75 11.62 16.53
CA LYS A 44 -4.40 10.53 15.78
C LYS A 44 -3.55 10.13 14.59
N ILE A 45 -2.98 11.09 13.86
CA ILE A 45 -2.07 10.83 12.75
C ILE A 45 -0.89 9.96 13.22
N ARG A 46 -0.22 10.35 14.32
CA ARG A 46 0.90 9.61 14.89
C ARG A 46 0.52 8.20 15.33
N SER A 47 -0.60 8.06 16.04
CA SER A 47 -1.10 6.75 16.48
C SER A 47 -1.39 5.82 15.31
N ILE A 48 -2.10 6.29 14.28
CA ILE A 48 -2.42 5.47 13.10
C ILE A 48 -1.15 5.14 12.33
N LEU A 49 -0.26 6.11 12.12
CA LEU A 49 0.97 5.90 11.37
C LEU A 49 1.89 4.88 12.06
N ASN A 50 1.96 4.89 13.39
CA ASN A 50 2.72 3.89 14.14
C ASN A 50 2.17 2.48 13.90
N HIS A 51 0.85 2.28 13.95
CA HIS A 51 0.25 0.99 13.64
C HIS A 51 0.52 0.56 12.19
N VAL A 52 0.43 1.49 11.23
CA VAL A 52 0.80 1.21 9.84
C VAL A 52 2.27 0.79 9.72
N PHE A 53 3.19 1.41 10.47
CA PHE A 53 4.57 0.97 10.48
C PHE A 53 4.76 -0.41 11.09
N GLU A 54 4.09 -0.71 12.21
CA GLU A 54 4.10 -2.05 12.82
C GLU A 54 3.67 -3.11 11.79
N ASP A 55 2.55 -2.87 11.11
CA ASP A 55 1.98 -3.79 10.12
C ASP A 55 2.95 -4.07 8.96
N PHE A 56 3.69 -3.07 8.47
CA PHE A 56 4.56 -3.19 7.30
C PHE A 56 6.04 -3.49 7.62
N SER A 57 6.49 -3.25 8.86
CA SER A 57 7.90 -3.28 9.26
C SER A 57 8.59 -4.62 9.02
N GLU A 58 7.86 -5.74 9.19
CA GLU A 58 8.41 -7.08 8.98
C GLU A 58 8.69 -7.39 7.51
N ARG A 59 7.95 -6.75 6.58
CA ARG A 59 7.97 -7.06 5.15
C ARG A 59 8.76 -6.03 4.34
N HIS A 60 8.82 -4.77 4.80
CA HIS A 60 9.40 -3.65 4.05
C HIS A 60 10.39 -2.84 4.87
N ARG A 61 11.70 -3.09 4.69
CA ARG A 61 12.79 -2.41 5.43
C ARG A 61 12.81 -0.88 5.28
N LYS A 62 12.23 -0.32 4.21
CA LYS A 62 12.21 1.12 3.92
C LYS A 62 10.81 1.64 3.58
N ILE A 63 9.79 1.19 4.32
CA ILE A 63 8.39 1.51 4.00
C ILE A 63 8.10 3.01 4.02
N SER A 64 8.74 3.79 4.90
CA SER A 64 8.59 5.25 4.94
C SER A 64 8.99 5.94 3.62
N THR A 65 10.06 5.47 2.98
CA THR A 65 10.47 5.96 1.65
C THR A 65 9.44 5.62 0.57
N ILE A 66 8.78 4.47 0.69
CA ILE A 66 7.72 4.07 -0.25
C ILE A 66 6.50 4.97 -0.07
N PHE A 67 6.08 5.20 1.18
CA PHE A 67 4.97 6.11 1.48
C PHE A 67 5.26 7.53 0.99
N GLN A 68 6.47 8.05 1.20
CA GLN A 68 6.90 9.34 0.63
C GLN A 68 6.70 9.38 -0.90
N ASN A 69 7.24 8.39 -1.61
CA ASN A 69 7.16 8.34 -3.07
C ASN A 69 5.71 8.23 -3.57
N HIS A 70 4.85 7.52 -2.84
CA HIS A 70 3.43 7.42 -3.16
C HIS A 70 2.69 8.73 -2.88
N TYR A 71 3.01 9.42 -1.78
CA TYR A 71 2.49 10.77 -1.53
C TYR A 71 2.88 11.74 -2.66
N ASP A 72 4.12 11.71 -3.14
CA ASP A 72 4.55 12.60 -4.21
C ASP A 72 3.79 12.34 -5.53
N GLN A 73 3.43 11.08 -5.80
CA GLN A 73 2.54 10.73 -6.91
C GLN A 73 1.12 11.26 -6.70
N VAL A 74 0.53 11.10 -5.50
CA VAL A 74 -0.80 11.65 -5.17
C VAL A 74 -0.81 13.17 -5.33
N LYS A 75 0.19 13.85 -4.78
CA LYS A 75 0.38 15.31 -4.88
C LYS A 75 0.43 15.77 -6.34
N THR A 76 1.11 15.00 -7.19
CA THR A 76 1.21 15.30 -8.62
C THR A 76 -0.14 15.12 -9.33
N ILE A 77 -0.85 14.03 -9.04
CA ILE A 77 -2.12 13.69 -9.69
C ILE A 77 -3.25 14.62 -9.24
N LEU A 78 -3.33 14.93 -7.94
CA LEU A 78 -4.38 15.75 -7.36
C LEU A 78 -4.02 17.24 -7.26
N LYS A 79 -2.97 17.71 -7.94
CA LYS A 79 -2.41 19.07 -7.75
C LYS A 79 -3.45 20.20 -7.77
N GLN A 80 -4.49 20.09 -8.61
CA GLN A 80 -5.55 21.10 -8.73
C GLN A 80 -6.75 20.87 -7.80
N GLU A 81 -6.78 19.74 -7.10
CA GLU A 81 -7.90 19.25 -6.29
C GLU A 81 -7.58 19.23 -4.78
N LEU A 82 -6.33 19.50 -4.39
CA LEU A 82 -5.93 19.55 -3.00
C LEU A 82 -6.59 20.74 -2.30
N SER A 83 -7.19 20.47 -1.15
CA SER A 83 -7.84 21.46 -0.28
C SER A 83 -6.88 22.20 0.65
N PHE A 84 -5.57 21.91 0.56
CA PHE A 84 -4.51 22.41 1.44
C PHE A 84 -3.23 22.68 0.63
N ASP A 85 -2.34 23.51 1.16
CA ASP A 85 -0.99 23.66 0.60
C ASP A 85 -0.11 22.47 1.03
N PRO A 86 0.49 21.71 0.10
CA PRO A 86 1.45 20.65 0.42
C PRO A 86 2.61 21.06 1.34
N GLY A 87 2.95 22.36 1.41
CA GLY A 87 3.97 22.89 2.32
C GLY A 87 3.53 22.99 3.79
N ASP A 88 2.22 22.95 4.07
CA ASP A 88 1.67 23.24 5.39
C ASP A 88 1.37 21.98 6.24
N ILE A 89 1.65 20.78 5.71
CA ILE A 89 1.37 19.52 6.41
C ILE A 89 2.62 18.93 7.08
N SER A 90 2.40 18.25 8.21
CA SER A 90 3.46 17.51 8.91
C SER A 90 3.96 16.30 8.09
N THR A 91 5.21 15.92 8.34
CA THR A 91 5.84 14.75 7.72
C THR A 91 5.03 13.47 8.00
N GLU A 92 4.51 13.31 9.21
CA GLU A 92 3.70 12.16 9.60
C GLU A 92 2.38 12.11 8.82
N ARG A 93 1.73 13.25 8.61
CA ARG A 93 0.50 13.34 7.82
C ARG A 93 0.75 12.97 6.37
N MET A 94 1.83 13.49 5.80
CA MET A 94 2.29 13.14 4.45
C MET A 94 2.54 11.63 4.31
N LEU A 95 3.27 11.02 5.24
CA LEU A 95 3.53 9.58 5.24
C LEU A 95 2.25 8.77 5.38
N LEU A 96 1.32 9.21 6.23
CA LEU A 96 0.03 8.54 6.40
C LEU A 96 -0.79 8.62 5.11
N ILE A 97 -0.85 9.79 4.44
CA ILE A 97 -1.47 9.91 3.12
C ILE A 97 -0.83 8.89 2.17
N GLY A 98 0.49 8.88 2.03
CA GLY A 98 1.21 7.93 1.18
C GLY A 98 0.86 6.46 1.44
N SER A 99 0.67 6.09 2.71
CA SER A 99 0.29 4.73 3.08
C SER A 99 -1.09 4.30 2.55
N TYR A 100 -2.08 5.21 2.53
CA TYR A 100 -3.42 4.90 1.99
C TYR A 100 -3.43 4.65 0.48
N PHE A 101 -2.40 5.10 -0.24
CA PHE A 101 -2.19 4.86 -1.66
C PHE A 101 -1.15 3.76 -1.92
N THR A 102 -0.86 2.95 -0.91
CA THR A 102 0.04 1.81 -0.98
C THR A 102 -0.75 0.51 -0.87
N MET A 103 -0.53 -0.43 -1.79
CA MET A 103 -1.07 -1.78 -1.70
C MET A 103 0.04 -2.82 -1.76
N GLU A 104 -0.11 -3.93 -1.04
CA GLU A 104 0.80 -5.08 -1.14
C GLU A 104 0.35 -6.02 -2.26
N TYR A 105 1.28 -6.43 -3.13
CA TYR A 105 1.05 -7.40 -4.19
C TYR A 105 1.93 -8.64 -3.97
N SER A 106 1.31 -9.81 -3.78
CA SER A 106 2.04 -11.08 -3.61
C SER A 106 2.46 -11.65 -4.97
N ILE A 107 3.77 -11.67 -5.24
CA ILE A 107 4.33 -12.21 -6.48
C ILE A 107 4.11 -13.72 -6.55
N GLU A 108 4.39 -14.42 -5.45
CA GLU A 108 4.37 -15.88 -5.42
C GLU A 108 2.96 -16.47 -5.44
N SER A 109 2.00 -15.81 -4.79
CA SER A 109 0.60 -16.24 -4.88
C SER A 109 0.12 -16.15 -6.33
N ALA A 110 0.47 -15.09 -7.07
CA ALA A 110 0.13 -14.99 -8.49
C ALA A 110 0.82 -16.08 -9.34
N ALA A 111 2.07 -16.44 -9.02
CA ALA A 111 2.83 -17.45 -9.75
C ALA A 111 2.34 -18.89 -9.51
N ILE A 112 1.95 -19.25 -8.27
CA ILE A 112 1.46 -20.60 -7.95
C ILE A 112 0.14 -20.92 -8.69
N PHE A 113 -0.66 -19.90 -9.00
CA PHE A 113 -1.88 -20.06 -9.79
C PHE A 113 -1.67 -19.90 -11.30
N ASN A 114 -0.43 -19.71 -11.77
CA ASN A 114 -0.15 -19.63 -13.20
C ASN A 114 -0.24 -21.03 -13.84
N PRO A 115 -1.13 -21.30 -14.80
CA PRO A 115 -1.28 -22.62 -15.43
C PRO A 115 0.01 -23.17 -16.03
N SER A 116 0.94 -22.28 -16.44
CA SER A 116 2.22 -22.67 -17.03
C SER A 116 3.25 -23.22 -16.02
N ILE A 117 2.95 -23.24 -14.71
CA ILE A 117 3.83 -23.86 -13.70
C ILE A 117 3.74 -25.39 -13.71
N VAL A 118 2.70 -25.94 -14.36
CA VAL A 118 2.45 -27.36 -14.50
C VAL A 118 2.65 -27.77 -15.96
N GLU A 119 3.90 -27.87 -16.38
CA GLU A 119 4.30 -28.58 -17.62
C GLU A 119 5.36 -29.63 -17.29
#